data_AF-A0A5S6QKJ0-F1
#
_entry.id   AF-A0A5S6QKJ0-F1
#
_cell.length_a   1.000
_cell.length_b   1.000
_cell.length_c   1.000
_cell.angle_alpha   90.00
_cell.angle_beta   90.00
_cell.angle_gamma   90.00
#
_symmetry.space_group_name_H-M   'P 1'
#
loop_
_entity.id
_entity.type
_entity.pdbx_description
1 polymer ?
#
loop_
_entity_poly.entity_id
_entity_poly.type
_entity_poly.pdbx_seq_one_letter_code
_entity_poly.pdbx_strand_id
1 'polypeptide(L)'
;MIIRRRIATVMAPVEEYDLKLTVSVVKFADNRADALTRIPRRWLTPTDLPETQNCAAAVAPQLDQRIMRIHCISGHPGVKRTFYFVKRSDPTVSKRLVSQVVNSCDICRSVDPAPVKWRHGNLSVERVWQRVSMDIIHFRGRIYLTLIDCGASRYAIWRSLKCHSSAAVGEQLESIFCERGAPEELLTDNDTAFRD
;
A
#
# COMPACT_ATOMS: atom_id res chain seq x y z
N MET A 1 -0.03 -1.55 26.25
CA MET A 1 0.63 -2.62 25.46
C MET A 1 1.50 -2.13 24.31
N ILE A 2 1.11 -1.10 23.53
CA ILE A 2 1.85 -0.65 22.32
C ILE A 2 3.24 -0.05 22.62
N ILE A 3 3.37 0.76 23.67
CA ILE A 3 4.64 1.42 24.03
C ILE A 3 5.72 0.39 24.39
N ARG A 4 5.37 -0.66 25.17
CA ARG A 4 6.31 -1.74 25.52
C ARG A 4 6.78 -2.53 24.28
N ARG A 5 5.90 -2.80 23.31
CA ARG A 5 6.26 -3.46 22.03
C ARG A 5 7.20 -2.60 21.17
N ARG A 6 6.93 -1.29 21.08
CA ARG A 6 7.78 -0.36 20.30
C ARG A 6 9.16 -0.19 20.94
N ILE A 7 9.21 -0.10 22.27
CA ILE A 7 10.49 -0.04 23.01
C ILE A 7 11.28 -1.33 22.77
N ALA A 8 10.67 -2.52 22.83
CA ALA A 8 11.37 -3.78 22.56
C ALA A 8 11.99 -3.84 21.14
N THR A 9 11.33 -3.26 20.14
CA THR A 9 11.85 -3.18 18.75
C THR A 9 13.07 -2.27 18.65
N VAL A 10 13.13 -1.21 19.47
CA VAL A 10 14.25 -0.27 19.54
C VAL A 10 15.39 -0.82 20.41
N MET A 11 15.07 -1.57 21.47
CA MET A 11 16.07 -2.14 22.37
C MET A 11 16.84 -3.30 21.72
N ALA A 12 16.20 -4.09 20.86
CA ALA A 12 16.85 -5.20 20.15
C ALA A 12 18.13 -4.79 19.38
N PRO A 13 18.14 -3.73 18.54
CA PRO A 13 19.38 -3.25 17.93
C PRO A 13 20.34 -2.57 18.92
N VAL A 14 19.84 -1.96 20.00
CA VAL A 14 20.68 -1.29 21.00
C VAL A 14 21.56 -2.31 21.73
N GLU A 15 21.00 -3.43 22.15
CA GLU A 15 21.75 -4.55 22.74
C GLU A 15 22.66 -5.25 21.71
N GLU A 16 22.17 -5.41 20.48
CA GLU A 16 22.90 -6.12 19.43
C GLU A 16 24.18 -5.40 18.96
N TYR A 17 24.16 -4.07 18.93
CA TYR A 17 25.26 -3.24 18.41
C TYR A 17 25.99 -2.45 19.51
N ASP A 18 25.74 -2.76 20.79
CA ASP A 18 26.31 -2.07 21.96
C ASP A 18 26.15 -0.53 21.87
N LEU A 19 24.95 -0.08 21.49
CA LEU A 19 24.67 1.34 21.32
C LEU A 19 24.32 1.96 22.67
N LYS A 20 24.81 3.17 22.94
CA LYS A 20 24.33 3.98 24.06
C LYS A 20 23.08 4.75 23.63
N LEU A 21 21.91 4.25 24.01
CA LEU A 21 20.63 4.91 23.75
C LEU A 21 20.09 5.59 25.03
N THR A 22 19.74 6.88 24.93
CA THR A 22 19.05 7.61 25.99
C THR A 22 17.60 7.85 25.57
N VAL A 23 16.64 7.39 26.37
CA VAL A 23 15.21 7.61 26.14
C VAL A 23 14.69 8.60 27.19
N SER A 24 14.16 9.74 26.76
CA SER A 24 13.48 10.70 27.62
C SER A 24 11.97 10.64 27.41
N VAL A 25 11.22 10.68 28.50
CA VAL A 25 9.76 10.82 28.45
C VAL A 25 9.43 12.30 28.30
N VAL A 26 8.83 12.66 27.17
CA VAL A 26 8.41 14.03 26.88
C VAL A 26 6.90 14.13 27.08
N LYS A 27 6.42 15.26 27.61
CA LYS A 27 4.97 15.49 27.75
C LYS A 27 4.31 15.47 26.38
N PHE A 28 3.08 14.95 26.33
CA PHE A 28 2.31 14.81 25.11
C PHE A 28 2.20 16.11 24.28
N ALA A 29 1.98 17.25 24.96
CA ALA A 29 1.88 18.56 24.33
C ALA A 29 3.17 18.97 23.57
N ASP A 30 4.31 18.42 23.99
CA ASP A 30 5.63 18.74 23.44
C ASP A 30 6.12 17.64 22.47
N ASN A 31 5.34 16.57 22.27
CA ASN A 31 5.68 15.46 21.39
C ASN A 31 5.36 15.80 19.93
N ARG A 32 6.38 16.25 19.18
CA ARG A 32 6.26 16.59 17.75
C ARG A 32 5.82 15.42 16.87
N ALA A 33 6.06 14.17 17.27
CA ALA A 33 5.67 12.99 16.49
C ALA A 33 4.17 12.67 16.59
N ASP A 34 3.51 13.05 17.69
CA ASP A 34 2.07 12.79 17.90
C ASP A 34 1.19 13.62 16.95
N ALA A 35 1.64 14.80 16.54
CA ALA A 35 0.96 15.59 15.53
C ALA A 35 0.99 14.92 14.14
N LEU A 36 2.05 14.14 13.86
CA LEU A 36 2.32 13.56 12.54
C LEU A 36 1.81 12.12 12.36
N THR A 37 1.37 11.46 13.43
CA THR A 37 1.14 9.99 13.41
C THR A 37 -0.22 9.52 13.93
N ARG A 38 -1.21 10.41 14.11
CA ARG A 38 -2.53 9.99 14.61
C ARG A 38 -3.30 9.14 13.60
N ILE A 39 -3.59 7.92 14.01
CA ILE A 39 -4.52 7.01 13.34
C ILE A 39 -5.92 7.24 13.92
N PRO A 40 -6.97 7.39 13.09
CA PRO A 40 -8.34 7.60 13.56
C PRO A 40 -8.81 6.51 14.54
N ARG A 41 -9.43 6.92 15.67
CA ARG A 41 -9.84 6.00 16.76
C ARG A 41 -10.78 4.88 16.31
N ARG A 42 -11.57 5.10 15.26
CA ARG A 42 -12.44 4.09 14.62
C ARG A 42 -11.69 2.85 14.12
N TRP A 43 -10.37 2.94 13.90
CA TRP A 43 -9.53 1.82 13.45
C TRP A 43 -8.92 1.03 14.61
N LEU A 44 -9.15 1.44 15.86
CA LEU A 44 -8.59 0.80 17.06
C LEU A 44 -9.61 -0.09 17.78
N THR A 45 -10.83 -0.21 17.28
CA THR A 45 -11.87 -1.07 17.86
C THR A 45 -11.57 -2.53 17.52
N PRO A 46 -11.26 -3.40 18.50
CA PRO A 46 -11.04 -4.82 18.25
C PRO A 46 -12.37 -5.47 17.87
N THR A 47 -12.37 -6.28 16.81
CA THR A 47 -13.46 -7.21 16.51
C THR A 47 -13.08 -8.55 17.12
N ASP A 48 -13.86 -9.04 18.08
CA ASP A 48 -13.57 -10.28 18.81
C ASP A 48 -13.52 -11.47 17.85
N LEU A 49 -12.40 -12.21 17.88
CA LEU A 49 -12.24 -13.49 17.17
C LEU A 49 -12.35 -14.64 18.18
N PRO A 50 -13.05 -15.75 17.86
CA PRO A 50 -13.21 -16.86 18.77
C PRO A 50 -11.93 -17.69 18.90
N GLU A 51 -11.66 -18.15 20.13
CA GLU A 51 -10.62 -19.13 20.44
C GLU A 51 -10.93 -20.48 19.79
N THR A 52 -9.93 -21.18 19.24
CA THR A 52 -10.07 -22.59 18.87
C THR A 52 -8.79 -23.38 19.15
N GLN A 53 -9.05 -24.63 19.51
CA GLN A 53 -8.28 -25.54 20.36
C GLN A 53 -7.40 -26.52 19.54
N ASN A 54 -6.39 -27.05 20.22
CA ASN A 54 -5.36 -28.06 19.89
C ASN A 54 -5.63 -29.11 18.79
N CYS A 55 -4.57 -29.52 18.07
CA CYS A 55 -4.26 -30.93 17.71
C CYS A 55 -2.81 -31.11 17.16
N ALA A 56 -2.26 -32.32 17.32
CA ALA A 56 -0.83 -32.66 17.28
C ALA A 56 -0.25 -33.10 15.92
N ALA A 57 1.04 -32.79 15.67
CA ALA A 57 1.99 -33.57 14.84
C ALA A 57 3.42 -33.20 15.27
N ALA A 58 4.30 -34.16 15.52
CA ALA A 58 5.57 -33.94 16.20
C ALA A 58 6.70 -33.42 15.28
N VAL A 59 7.57 -32.57 15.87
CA VAL A 59 8.83 -31.98 15.37
C VAL A 59 8.74 -30.74 14.45
N ALA A 60 7.94 -30.71 13.39
CA ALA A 60 7.80 -29.52 12.53
C ALA A 60 7.10 -28.30 13.19
N PRO A 61 5.97 -28.46 13.93
CA PRO A 61 5.26 -27.29 14.48
C PRO A 61 6.01 -26.62 15.63
N GLN A 62 6.94 -27.29 16.30
CA GLN A 62 7.75 -26.67 17.35
C GLN A 62 8.74 -25.65 16.78
N LEU A 63 9.35 -25.97 15.63
CA LEU A 63 10.29 -25.07 14.98
C LEU A 63 9.57 -23.85 14.39
N ASP A 64 8.42 -24.06 13.75
CA ASP A 64 7.59 -22.97 13.22
C ASP A 64 7.06 -22.06 14.32
N GLN A 65 6.60 -22.65 15.44
CA GLN A 65 6.20 -21.89 16.63
C GLN A 65 7.36 -21.10 17.22
N ARG A 66 8.58 -21.67 17.24
CA ARG A 66 9.78 -20.97 17.72
C ARG A 66 10.17 -19.82 16.79
N ILE A 67 10.14 -20.03 15.48
CA ILE A 67 10.37 -18.98 14.48
C ILE A 67 9.33 -17.87 14.62
N MET A 68 8.05 -18.25 14.74
CA MET A 68 6.94 -17.31 14.92
C MET A 68 7.10 -16.52 16.22
N ARG A 69 7.48 -17.19 17.31
CA ARG A 69 7.76 -16.52 18.58
C ARG A 69 8.89 -15.50 18.45
N ILE A 70 10.02 -15.89 17.84
CA ILE A 70 11.15 -14.99 17.60
C ILE A 70 10.71 -13.80 16.72
N HIS A 71 9.99 -14.06 15.64
CA HIS A 71 9.43 -13.02 14.78
C HIS A 71 8.53 -12.03 15.55
N CYS A 72 7.62 -12.54 16.39
CA CYS A 72 6.69 -11.73 17.19
C CYS A 72 7.41 -10.92 18.28
N ILE A 73 8.33 -11.51 19.04
CA ILE A 73 9.04 -10.79 20.13
C ILE A 73 10.04 -9.77 19.58
N SER A 74 10.61 -10.01 18.40
CA SER A 74 11.53 -9.09 17.72
C SER A 74 10.81 -7.94 16.98
N GLY A 75 9.49 -7.83 17.12
CA GLY A 75 8.71 -6.72 16.56
C GLY A 75 8.33 -6.89 15.10
N HIS A 76 8.02 -8.12 14.67
CA HIS A 76 7.61 -8.44 13.29
C HIS A 76 8.57 -7.96 12.19
N PRO A 77 9.89 -8.20 12.31
CA PRO A 77 10.82 -7.79 11.28
C PRO A 77 10.64 -8.64 10.01
N GLY A 78 11.08 -8.11 8.86
CA GLY A 78 11.02 -8.85 7.59
C GLY A 78 11.91 -10.10 7.56
N VAL A 79 11.68 -10.96 6.57
CA VAL A 79 12.28 -12.31 6.44
C VAL A 79 13.79 -12.36 6.71
N LYS A 80 14.57 -11.43 6.13
CA LYS A 80 16.05 -11.42 6.30
C LYS A 80 16.45 -11.27 7.77
N ARG A 81 15.79 -10.35 8.49
CA ARG A 81 16.13 -10.02 9.87
C ARG A 81 15.57 -11.04 10.85
N THR A 82 14.37 -11.57 10.61
CA THR A 82 13.88 -12.76 11.35
C THR A 82 14.81 -13.95 11.18
N PHE A 83 15.27 -14.23 9.95
CA PHE A 83 16.17 -15.35 9.68
C PHE A 83 17.48 -15.23 10.44
N TYR A 84 18.04 -14.03 10.49
CA TYR A 84 19.23 -13.73 11.26
C TYR A 84 19.05 -13.99 12.77
N PHE A 85 17.93 -13.56 13.37
CA PHE A 85 17.65 -13.84 14.79
C PHE A 85 17.45 -15.33 15.07
N VAL A 86 16.76 -16.04 14.17
CA VAL A 86 16.54 -17.48 14.32
C VAL A 86 17.86 -18.24 14.25
N LYS A 87 18.75 -17.90 13.30
CA LYS A 87 20.06 -18.56 13.10
C LYS A 87 20.97 -18.50 14.32
N ARG A 88 20.88 -17.47 15.15
CA ARG A 88 21.62 -17.37 16.42
C ARG A 88 21.18 -18.43 17.44
N SER A 89 19.92 -18.84 17.37
CA SER A 89 19.31 -19.78 18.31
C SER A 89 19.24 -21.22 17.77
N ASP A 90 19.22 -21.36 16.44
CA ASP A 90 19.23 -22.62 15.72
C ASP A 90 19.93 -22.43 14.36
N PRO A 91 21.21 -22.80 14.26
CA PRO A 91 21.99 -22.68 13.03
C PRO A 91 21.51 -23.56 11.89
N THR A 92 20.60 -24.52 12.10
CA THR A 92 20.14 -25.46 11.06
C THR A 92 18.96 -24.92 10.26
N VAL A 93 18.27 -23.88 10.75
CA VAL A 93 17.08 -23.34 10.10
C VAL A 93 17.38 -22.81 8.70
N SER A 94 16.49 -23.11 7.76
CA SER A 94 16.54 -22.61 6.40
C SER A 94 15.82 -21.26 6.26
N LYS A 95 16.30 -20.42 5.34
CA LYS A 95 15.65 -19.15 5.02
C LYS A 95 14.24 -19.37 4.44
N ARG A 96 14.02 -20.49 3.76
CA ARG A 96 12.72 -20.87 3.17
C ARG A 96 11.67 -21.05 4.26
N LEU A 97 12.00 -21.76 5.34
CA LEU A 97 11.10 -21.99 6.46
C LEU A 97 10.73 -20.67 7.15
N VAL A 98 11.72 -19.82 7.43
CA VAL A 98 11.46 -18.49 8.01
C VAL A 98 10.59 -17.64 7.12
N SER A 99 10.81 -17.67 5.79
CA SER A 99 9.96 -16.95 4.85
C SER A 99 8.51 -17.42 4.90
N GLN A 100 8.27 -18.73 5.03
CA GLN A 100 6.92 -19.28 5.14
C GLN A 100 6.22 -18.77 6.41
N VAL A 101 6.89 -18.85 7.56
CA VAL A 101 6.34 -18.41 8.86
C VAL A 101 6.05 -16.91 8.89
N VAL A 102 6.95 -16.08 8.36
CA VAL A 102 6.75 -14.63 8.28
C VAL A 102 5.60 -14.29 7.33
N ASN A 103 5.52 -14.95 6.17
CA ASN A 103 4.45 -14.73 5.20
C ASN A 103 3.08 -15.24 5.67
N SER A 104 3.05 -16.19 6.62
CA SER A 104 1.81 -16.66 7.25
C SER A 104 1.41 -15.85 8.50
N CYS A 105 2.18 -14.84 8.92
CA CYS A 105 1.85 -14.03 10.08
C CYS A 105 0.67 -13.09 9.79
N ASP A 106 -0.45 -13.25 10.50
CA ASP A 106 -1.67 -12.45 10.30
C ASP A 106 -1.44 -10.95 10.48
N ILE A 107 -0.64 -10.56 11.48
CA ILE A 107 -0.31 -9.17 11.75
C ILE A 107 0.43 -8.56 10.55
N CYS A 108 1.42 -9.27 10.01
CA CYS A 108 2.16 -8.80 8.83
C CYS A 108 1.27 -8.74 7.59
N ARG A 109 0.42 -9.75 7.36
CA ARG A 109 -0.52 -9.77 6.22
C ARG A 109 -1.55 -8.65 6.29
N SER A 110 -2.02 -8.28 7.48
CA SER A 110 -3.01 -7.21 7.65
C SER A 110 -2.48 -5.82 7.30
N VAL A 111 -1.16 -5.63 7.28
CA VAL A 111 -0.50 -4.36 6.98
C VAL A 111 0.30 -4.40 5.69
N ASP A 112 0.34 -5.54 4.99
CA ASP A 112 1.06 -5.67 3.73
C ASP A 112 0.39 -4.74 2.69
N PRO A 113 1.10 -3.70 2.20
CA PRO A 113 0.53 -2.76 1.25
C PRO A 113 0.29 -3.37 -0.14
N ALA A 114 0.86 -4.54 -0.44
CA ALA A 114 0.77 -5.16 -1.76
C ALA A 114 0.73 -6.69 -1.67
N PRO A 115 -0.35 -7.29 -1.12
CA PRO A 115 -0.46 -8.73 -0.94
C PRO A 115 -0.50 -9.50 -2.28
N VAL A 116 -0.84 -8.81 -3.38
CA VAL A 116 -0.92 -9.38 -4.72
C VAL A 116 -0.08 -8.54 -5.68
N LYS A 117 0.76 -9.21 -6.47
CA LYS A 117 1.42 -8.57 -7.61
C LYS A 117 0.37 -8.32 -8.70
N TRP A 118 0.06 -7.06 -8.96
CA TRP A 118 -0.86 -6.66 -10.02
C TRP A 118 -0.37 -7.18 -11.38
N ARG A 119 -1.28 -7.77 -12.15
CA ARG A 119 -1.00 -8.12 -13.55
C ARG A 119 -0.97 -6.82 -14.36
N HIS A 120 0.09 -6.61 -15.12
CA HIS A 120 0.16 -5.48 -16.03
C HIS A 120 -0.78 -5.77 -17.21
N GLY A 121 -1.76 -4.90 -17.42
CA GLY A 121 -2.64 -4.94 -18.60
C GLY A 121 -2.08 -4.10 -19.75
N ASN A 122 -2.71 -4.19 -20.91
CA ASN A 122 -2.45 -3.32 -22.05
C ASN A 122 -3.75 -2.62 -22.45
N LEU A 123 -3.71 -1.29 -22.58
CA LEU A 123 -4.84 -0.46 -23.00
C LEU A 123 -4.81 -0.14 -24.50
N SER A 124 -3.77 -0.56 -25.23
CA SER A 124 -3.60 -0.25 -26.64
C SER A 124 -4.71 -0.82 -27.51
N VAL A 125 -5.13 -0.05 -28.51
CA VAL A 125 -6.08 -0.47 -29.55
C VAL A 125 -5.42 -0.37 -30.92
N GLU A 126 -5.93 -1.11 -31.89
CA GLU A 126 -5.36 -1.16 -33.24
C GLU A 126 -5.69 0.12 -34.04
N ARG A 127 -6.94 0.59 -33.96
CA ARG A 127 -7.40 1.74 -34.73
C ARG A 127 -7.17 3.05 -33.95
N VAL A 128 -6.68 4.05 -34.66
CA VAL A 128 -6.55 5.43 -34.14
C VAL A 128 -7.93 5.95 -33.77
N TRP A 129 -8.03 6.60 -32.60
CA TRP A 129 -9.28 7.18 -32.11
C TRP A 129 -10.39 6.18 -31.78
N GLN A 130 -10.09 4.86 -31.76
CA GLN A 130 -11.04 3.85 -31.29
C GLN A 130 -11.29 3.97 -29.79
N ARG A 131 -10.21 4.14 -29.02
CA ARG A 131 -10.25 4.28 -27.56
C ARG A 131 -9.45 5.50 -27.15
N VAL A 132 -10.07 6.36 -26.36
CA VAL A 132 -9.42 7.58 -25.87
C VAL A 132 -9.44 7.56 -24.35
N SER A 133 -8.26 7.69 -23.74
CA SER A 133 -8.15 7.89 -22.29
C SER A 133 -8.30 9.37 -22.01
N MET A 134 -9.07 9.72 -21.00
CA MET A 134 -9.20 11.10 -20.54
C MET A 134 -8.93 11.25 -19.06
N ASP A 135 -8.45 12.43 -18.69
CA ASP A 135 -8.15 12.81 -17.32
C ASP A 135 -8.23 14.34 -17.17
N ILE A 136 -8.49 14.82 -15.95
CA ILE A 136 -8.49 16.24 -15.61
C ILE A 136 -7.22 16.55 -14.81
N ILE A 137 -6.41 17.44 -15.35
CA ILE A 137 -5.14 17.84 -14.72
C ILE A 137 -5.16 19.31 -14.33
N HIS A 138 -4.35 19.63 -13.32
CA HIS A 138 -4.14 21.00 -12.86
C HIS A 138 -2.72 21.45 -13.20
N PHE A 139 -2.60 22.53 -13.97
CA PHE A 139 -1.32 23.11 -14.31
C PHE A 139 -1.34 24.63 -14.16
N ARG A 140 -0.41 25.16 -13.35
CA ARG A 140 -0.27 26.61 -13.06
C ARG A 140 -1.60 27.28 -12.65
N GLY A 141 -2.36 26.62 -11.78
CA GLY A 141 -3.64 27.13 -11.27
C GLY A 141 -4.80 27.10 -12.29
N ARG A 142 -4.61 26.41 -13.43
CA ARG A 142 -5.66 26.19 -14.44
C ARG A 142 -5.99 24.72 -14.55
N ILE A 143 -7.23 24.43 -14.92
CA ILE A 143 -7.75 23.08 -15.08
C ILE A 143 -7.77 22.75 -16.57
N TYR A 144 -7.32 21.56 -16.94
CA TYR A 144 -7.33 21.08 -18.31
C TYR A 144 -7.96 19.70 -18.39
N LEU A 145 -8.85 19.52 -19.36
CA LEU A 145 -9.24 18.20 -19.84
C LEU A 145 -8.16 17.71 -20.79
N THR A 146 -7.61 16.53 -20.51
CA THR A 146 -6.66 15.84 -21.37
C THR A 146 -7.28 14.62 -21.98
N LEU A 147 -7.04 14.41 -23.27
CA LEU A 147 -7.45 13.22 -24.00
C LEU A 147 -6.24 12.66 -24.72
N ILE A 148 -6.02 11.36 -24.63
CA ILE A 148 -4.90 10.65 -25.26
C ILE A 148 -5.45 9.46 -26.03
N ASP A 149 -5.15 9.41 -27.33
CA ASP A 149 -5.44 8.23 -28.15
C ASP A 149 -4.69 7.01 -27.61
N CYS A 150 -5.43 5.93 -27.35
CA CYS A 150 -4.85 4.65 -26.93
C CYS A 150 -4.31 3.85 -28.12
N GLY A 151 -4.61 4.26 -29.36
CA GLY A 151 -4.05 3.70 -30.58
C GLY A 151 -2.57 4.02 -30.78
N ALA A 152 -2.02 3.59 -31.91
CA ALA A 152 -0.61 3.80 -32.25
C ALA A 152 -0.22 5.29 -32.39
N SER A 153 -1.19 6.18 -32.65
CA SER A 153 -0.89 7.62 -32.84
C SER A 153 -0.44 8.31 -31.56
N ARG A 154 -0.95 7.85 -30.40
CA ARG A 154 -0.73 8.47 -29.09
C ARG A 154 -1.04 9.98 -29.05
N TYR A 155 -1.84 10.46 -30.00
CA TYR A 155 -2.13 11.88 -30.15
C TYR A 155 -2.84 12.41 -28.90
N ALA A 156 -2.38 13.55 -28.39
CA ALA A 156 -2.85 14.15 -27.15
C ALA A 156 -3.53 15.50 -27.39
N ILE A 157 -4.69 15.71 -26.77
CA ILE A 157 -5.46 16.95 -26.80
C ILE A 157 -5.55 17.51 -25.39
N TRP A 158 -5.34 18.81 -25.27
CA TRP A 158 -5.50 19.55 -24.03
C TRP A 158 -6.51 20.66 -24.27
N ARG A 159 -7.58 20.69 -23.48
CA ARG A 159 -8.62 21.73 -23.51
C ARG A 159 -8.71 22.37 -22.14
N SER A 160 -8.68 23.69 -22.08
CA SER A 160 -8.86 24.41 -20.81
C SER A 160 -10.30 24.25 -20.34
N LEU A 161 -10.47 23.91 -19.06
CA LEU A 161 -11.77 23.89 -18.40
C LEU A 161 -11.96 25.16 -17.57
N LYS A 162 -13.19 25.67 -17.54
CA LYS A 162 -13.57 26.82 -16.69
C LYS A 162 -13.70 26.39 -15.22
N CYS A 163 -14.23 25.19 -14.99
CA CYS A 163 -14.44 24.58 -13.69
C CYS A 163 -14.39 23.05 -13.77
N HIS A 164 -14.30 22.41 -12.62
CA HIS A 164 -14.28 20.96 -12.47
C HIS A 164 -15.72 20.41 -12.37
N SER A 165 -16.46 20.40 -13.49
CA SER A 165 -17.84 19.91 -13.55
C SER A 165 -18.11 19.12 -14.82
N SER A 166 -19.09 18.21 -14.78
CA SER A 166 -19.47 17.42 -15.94
C SER A 166 -19.97 18.26 -17.11
N ALA A 167 -20.72 19.34 -16.84
CA ALA A 167 -21.15 20.28 -17.87
C ALA A 167 -19.97 20.94 -18.62
N ALA A 168 -18.91 21.34 -17.89
CA ALA A 168 -17.73 21.94 -18.51
C ALA A 168 -16.93 20.91 -19.32
N VAL A 169 -16.87 19.66 -18.85
CA VAL A 169 -16.27 18.54 -19.59
C VAL A 169 -17.07 18.25 -20.86
N GLY A 170 -18.40 18.16 -20.76
CA GLY A 170 -19.32 17.97 -21.88
C GLY A 170 -19.15 19.02 -22.97
N GLU A 171 -19.11 20.31 -22.61
CA GLU A 171 -18.86 21.42 -23.56
C GLU A 171 -17.56 21.20 -24.36
N GLN A 172 -16.48 20.74 -23.71
CA GLN A 172 -15.22 20.46 -24.40
C GLN A 172 -15.27 19.18 -25.24
N LEU A 173 -15.92 18.13 -24.74
CA LEU A 173 -16.06 16.87 -25.47
C LEU A 173 -16.90 17.05 -26.73
N GLU A 174 -18.01 17.77 -26.66
CA GLU A 174 -18.83 18.10 -27.85
C GLU A 174 -18.00 18.78 -28.92
N SER A 175 -17.22 19.80 -28.55
CA SER A 175 -16.32 20.50 -29.48
C SER A 175 -15.28 19.56 -30.10
N ILE A 176 -14.63 18.71 -29.29
CA ILE A 176 -13.63 17.75 -29.79
C ILE A 176 -14.28 16.73 -30.73
N PHE A 177 -15.47 16.23 -30.38
CA PHE A 177 -16.18 15.23 -31.18
C PHE A 177 -16.72 15.82 -32.49
N CYS A 178 -17.06 17.11 -32.53
CA CYS A 178 -17.35 17.80 -33.78
C CYS A 178 -16.12 17.88 -34.69
N GLU A 179 -14.92 18.06 -34.13
CA GLU A 179 -13.67 18.13 -34.90
C GLU A 179 -13.19 16.76 -35.41
N ARG A 180 -13.40 15.69 -34.63
CA ARG A 180 -12.72 14.39 -34.83
C ARG A 180 -13.65 13.19 -34.99
N GLY A 181 -14.94 13.38 -34.76
CA GLY A 181 -15.89 12.30 -34.53
C GLY A 181 -15.81 11.77 -33.10
N ALA A 182 -16.87 11.08 -32.67
CA ALA A 182 -16.91 10.37 -31.40
C ALA A 182 -16.05 9.10 -31.47
N PRO A 183 -15.21 8.82 -30.44
CA PRO A 183 -14.52 7.55 -30.33
C PRO A 183 -15.51 6.42 -29.98
N GLU A 184 -15.10 5.17 -30.17
CA GLU A 184 -15.92 4.00 -29.79
C GLU A 184 -15.91 3.79 -28.27
N GLU A 185 -14.78 4.08 -27.62
CA GLU A 185 -14.60 3.90 -26.18
C GLU A 185 -13.91 5.10 -25.53
N LEU A 186 -14.40 5.48 -24.36
CA LEU A 186 -13.76 6.44 -23.47
C LEU A 186 -13.30 5.73 -22.19
N LEU A 187 -12.02 5.90 -21.84
CA LEU A 187 -11.47 5.46 -20.58
C LEU A 187 -11.30 6.65 -19.66
N THR A 188 -12.03 6.66 -18.55
CA THR A 188 -11.95 7.68 -17.51
C THR A 188 -11.63 7.01 -16.18
N ASP A 189 -11.19 7.80 -15.21
CA ASP A 189 -11.28 7.35 -13.82
C ASP A 189 -12.72 7.50 -13.30
N ASN A 190 -12.88 7.34 -11.99
CA ASN A 190 -14.17 7.40 -11.33
C ASN A 190 -14.50 8.80 -10.78
N ASP A 191 -13.85 9.85 -11.29
CA ASP A 191 -14.15 11.20 -10.87
C ASP A 191 -15.62 11.56 -11.16
N THR A 192 -16.21 12.30 -10.23
CA THR A 192 -17.55 12.90 -10.34
C THR A 192 -17.75 13.70 -11.63
N ALA A 193 -16.72 14.39 -12.12
CA ALA A 193 -16.81 15.19 -13.34
C ALA A 193 -17.05 14.35 -14.62
N PHE A 194 -16.85 13.03 -14.56
CA PHE A 194 -17.08 12.12 -15.69
C PHE A 194 -18.37 11.28 -15.57
N ARG A 195 -19.12 11.42 -14.48
CA ARG A 195 -20.24 10.51 -14.14
C ARG A 195 -21.64 11.12 -14.23
N ASP A 196 -21.75 12.45 -14.27
CA ASP A 196 -23.00 13.21 -14.16
C ASP A 196 -23.53 13.73 -15.50
#